data_AF-A0A7Y3MDW7-F1
#
_entry.id   AF-A0A7Y3MDW7-F1
#
_cell.length_a   1.000
_cell.length_b   1.000
_cell.length_c   1.000
_cell.angle_alpha   90.00
_cell.angle_beta   90.00
_cell.angle_gamma   90.00
#
_symmetry.space_group_name_H-M   'P 1'
#
loop_
_entity.id
_entity.type
_entity.pdbx_description
1 polymer ?
#
loop_
_entity_poly.entity_id
_entity_poly.type
_entity_poly.pdbx_seq_one_letter_code
_entity_poly.pdbx_strand_id
1 'polypeptide(L)'
;MLSETQKAQFRNNGFLVLENLFSTSEIGSVRSAALDIVADFDVSKHRTVFTTSDRDSGRDDYFFDSAEAVHCFLEEGALDDNGELNRPKKLAVNKIGHAMHDLVPEFSEFCRLPVIGEVLRDIGYSAPQLWQTMYIFKQPGIGGEVRWHQDASYLISGKPGVTGIWIAIEDA
;
A
#
# COMPACT_ATOMS: atom_id res chain seq x y z
N MET A 1 8.57 -20.96 -12.71
CA MET A 1 8.85 -19.86 -11.77
C MET A 1 10.30 -19.42 -11.93
N LEU A 2 10.63 -18.17 -11.59
CA LEU A 2 11.74 -17.35 -12.12
C LEU A 2 12.90 -18.10 -12.80
N SER A 3 13.20 -17.70 -14.04
CA SER A 3 14.40 -18.19 -14.73
C SER A 3 15.68 -17.76 -14.00
N GLU A 4 16.78 -18.48 -14.24
CA GLU A 4 18.08 -18.10 -13.67
C GLU A 4 18.51 -16.68 -14.09
N THR A 5 18.13 -16.25 -15.29
CA THR A 5 18.32 -14.87 -15.75
C THR A 5 17.54 -13.88 -14.90
N GLN A 6 16.26 -14.13 -14.61
CA GLN A 6 15.43 -13.26 -13.76
C GLN A 6 15.93 -13.21 -12.32
N LYS A 7 16.37 -14.35 -11.77
CA LYS A 7 17.00 -14.41 -10.45
C LYS A 7 18.29 -13.60 -10.40
N ALA A 8 19.12 -13.68 -11.45
CA ALA A 8 20.34 -12.87 -11.55
C ALA A 8 20.04 -11.37 -11.69
N GLN A 9 19.02 -11.00 -12.48
CA GLN A 9 18.57 -9.61 -12.62
C GLN A 9 18.13 -9.03 -11.28
N PHE A 10 17.30 -9.75 -10.51
CA PHE A 10 16.88 -9.31 -9.18
C PHE A 10 18.09 -9.06 -8.25
N ARG A 11 19.03 -10.01 -8.19
CA ARG A 11 20.24 -9.86 -7.36
C ARG A 11 21.12 -8.68 -7.75
N ASN A 12 21.26 -8.41 -9.05
CA ASN A 12 22.15 -7.37 -9.55
C ASN A 12 21.51 -5.97 -9.46
N ASN A 13 20.21 -5.88 -9.71
CA ASN A 13 19.51 -4.59 -9.84
C ASN A 13 18.78 -4.18 -8.55
N GLY A 14 18.50 -5.12 -7.65
CA GLY A 14 17.68 -4.88 -6.46
C GLY A 14 16.17 -4.88 -6.73
N PHE A 15 15.74 -5.11 -7.98
CA PHE A 15 14.34 -5.23 -8.38
C PHE A 15 14.18 -6.13 -9.61
N LEU A 16 12.95 -6.58 -9.86
CA LEU A 16 12.57 -7.37 -11.03
C LEU A 16 11.14 -7.01 -11.45
N VAL A 17 10.92 -6.87 -12.76
CA VAL A 17 9.58 -6.65 -13.34
C VAL A 17 9.07 -7.96 -13.91
N LEU A 18 7.83 -8.32 -13.56
CA LEU A 18 7.12 -9.48 -14.06
C LEU A 18 5.80 -9.01 -14.68
N GLU A 19 5.77 -8.91 -15.99
CA GLU A 19 4.57 -8.47 -16.71
C GLU A 19 3.49 -9.54 -16.68
N ASN A 20 2.23 -9.10 -16.58
CA ASN A 20 1.04 -9.94 -16.68
C ASN A 20 1.05 -11.14 -15.71
N LEU A 21 1.61 -10.96 -14.51
CA LEU A 21 1.71 -12.01 -13.50
C LEU A 21 0.34 -12.40 -12.91
N PHE A 22 -0.57 -11.44 -12.82
CA PHE A 22 -1.91 -11.60 -12.25
C PHE A 22 -2.98 -11.38 -13.33
N SER A 23 -4.08 -12.10 -13.19
CA SER A 23 -5.26 -11.98 -14.04
C SER A 23 -6.03 -10.69 -13.76
N THR A 24 -6.82 -10.26 -14.75
CA THR A 24 -7.72 -9.11 -14.61
C THR A 24 -8.76 -9.31 -13.51
N SER A 25 -9.18 -10.56 -13.23
CA SER A 25 -10.08 -10.88 -12.13
C SER A 25 -9.43 -10.71 -10.76
N GLU A 26 -8.18 -11.15 -10.59
CA GLU A 26 -7.46 -11.00 -9.32
C GLU A 26 -7.21 -9.51 -9.03
N ILE A 27 -6.78 -8.75 -10.04
CA ILE A 27 -6.61 -7.29 -9.94
C ILE A 27 -7.96 -6.58 -9.68
N GLY A 28 -9.02 -7.01 -10.36
CA GLY A 28 -10.36 -6.46 -10.19
C GLY A 28 -10.92 -6.66 -8.79
N SER A 29 -10.64 -7.81 -8.16
CA SER A 29 -11.09 -8.12 -6.80
C SER A 29 -10.51 -7.15 -5.77
N VAL A 30 -9.18 -6.98 -5.73
CA VAL A 30 -8.53 -6.05 -4.79
C VAL A 30 -8.86 -4.59 -5.10
N ARG A 31 -9.08 -4.24 -6.37
CA ARG A 31 -9.54 -2.90 -6.77
C ARG A 31 -10.93 -2.60 -6.24
N SER A 32 -11.87 -3.55 -6.37
CA SER A 32 -13.24 -3.36 -5.84
C SER A 32 -13.21 -3.20 -4.32
N ALA A 33 -12.50 -4.08 -3.61
CA ALA A 33 -12.37 -4.00 -2.16
C ALA A 33 -11.76 -2.67 -1.69
N ALA A 34 -10.74 -2.15 -2.39
CA ALA A 34 -10.18 -0.83 -2.09
C ALA A 34 -11.20 0.31 -2.26
N LEU A 35 -12.04 0.25 -3.29
CA LEU A 35 -13.08 1.26 -3.52
C LEU A 35 -14.20 1.17 -2.47
N ASP A 36 -14.55 -0.03 -2.03
CA ASP A 36 -15.54 -0.25 -0.96
C ASP A 36 -15.03 0.31 0.38
N ILE A 37 -13.76 0.06 0.72
CA ILE A 37 -13.10 0.66 1.90
C ILE A 37 -13.18 2.20 1.85
N VAL A 38 -12.90 2.80 0.69
CA VAL A 38 -13.01 4.26 0.51
C VAL A 38 -14.46 4.73 0.59
N ALA A 39 -15.42 3.95 0.10
CA ALA A 39 -16.84 4.28 0.19
C ALA A 39 -17.33 4.32 1.65
N ASP A 40 -16.85 3.42 2.49
CA ASP A 40 -17.20 3.32 3.91
C ASP A 40 -16.38 4.26 4.82
N PHE A 41 -15.26 4.80 4.32
CA PHE A 41 -14.39 5.71 5.07
C PHE A 41 -15.11 6.98 5.57
N ASP A 42 -15.20 7.14 6.90
CA ASP A 42 -15.82 8.30 7.53
C ASP A 42 -14.79 9.40 7.80
N VAL A 43 -14.57 10.24 6.79
CA VAL A 43 -13.62 11.36 6.84
C VAL A 43 -13.85 12.28 8.04
N SER A 44 -15.08 12.44 8.53
CA SER A 44 -15.40 13.38 9.61
C SER A 44 -14.75 12.96 10.94
N LYS A 45 -14.73 11.66 11.24
CA LYS A 45 -14.05 11.11 12.43
C LYS A 45 -12.55 11.35 12.36
N HIS A 46 -11.97 11.26 11.18
CA HIS A 46 -10.53 11.43 10.97
C HIS A 46 -10.10 12.90 10.93
N ARG A 47 -10.96 13.83 10.49
CA ARG A 47 -10.65 15.27 10.54
C ARG A 47 -10.38 15.79 11.95
N THR A 48 -11.04 15.20 12.96
CA THR A 48 -10.78 15.49 14.38
C THR A 48 -9.32 15.24 14.76
N VAL A 49 -8.70 14.24 14.14
CA VAL A 49 -7.29 13.85 14.33
C VAL A 49 -6.32 14.81 13.61
N PHE A 50 -6.73 15.38 12.48
CA PHE A 50 -5.93 16.32 11.66
C PHE A 50 -6.08 17.80 12.08
N THR A 51 -6.54 18.08 13.29
CA THR A 51 -6.77 19.47 13.74
C THR A 51 -5.45 20.22 13.93
N THR A 52 -5.40 21.44 13.40
CA THR A 52 -4.21 22.31 13.31
C THR A 52 -3.79 22.94 14.65
N SER A 53 -4.48 22.63 15.75
CA SER A 53 -4.23 23.25 17.06
C SER A 53 -3.17 22.55 17.89
N ASP A 54 -2.82 21.29 17.60
CA ASP A 54 -1.81 20.55 18.35
C ASP A 54 -0.78 19.92 17.42
N ARG A 55 0.48 20.28 17.64
CA ARG A 55 1.65 19.82 16.89
C ARG A 55 1.73 18.29 16.93
N ASP A 56 1.66 17.65 15.76
CA ASP A 56 2.03 16.26 15.41
C ASP A 56 1.37 15.08 16.17
N SER A 57 0.84 15.25 17.39
CA SER A 57 0.50 14.09 18.24
C SER A 57 -0.67 13.22 17.73
N GLY A 58 -1.72 13.80 17.15
CA GLY A 58 -2.88 13.03 16.67
C GLY A 58 -2.63 12.28 15.36
N ARG A 59 -1.88 12.91 14.43
CA ARG A 59 -1.51 12.31 13.14
C ARG A 59 -0.63 11.07 13.34
N ASP A 60 0.26 11.14 14.31
CA ASP A 60 1.15 10.05 14.67
C ASP A 60 0.36 8.87 15.24
N ASP A 61 -0.55 9.07 16.19
CA ASP A 61 -1.35 7.97 16.76
C ASP A 61 -2.21 7.26 15.70
N TYR A 62 -2.92 8.01 14.85
CA TYR A 62 -3.72 7.40 13.77
C TYR A 62 -2.87 6.64 12.75
N PHE A 63 -1.64 7.12 12.50
CA PHE A 63 -0.68 6.43 11.65
C PHE A 63 -0.13 5.17 12.34
N PHE A 64 0.24 5.23 13.61
CA PHE A 64 0.76 4.06 14.33
C PHE A 64 -0.31 2.99 14.55
N ASP A 65 -1.53 3.37 14.91
CA ASP A 65 -2.68 2.46 15.05
C ASP A 65 -3.02 1.75 13.74
N SER A 66 -2.72 2.38 12.60
CA SER A 66 -2.95 1.78 11.30
C SER A 66 -2.07 0.55 11.01
N ALA A 67 -1.02 0.31 11.80
CA ALA A 67 -0.15 -0.85 11.64
C ALA A 67 -0.92 -2.18 11.72
N GLU A 68 -1.96 -2.24 12.56
CA GLU A 68 -2.81 -3.40 12.77
C GLU A 68 -4.27 -3.15 12.35
N ALA A 69 -4.52 -2.09 11.56
CA ALA A 69 -5.85 -1.69 11.13
C ALA A 69 -5.90 -1.33 9.63
N VAL A 70 -7.11 -0.99 9.15
CA VAL A 70 -7.36 -0.50 7.78
C VAL A 70 -7.80 0.95 7.87
N HIS A 71 -6.87 1.86 7.62
CA HIS A 71 -7.01 3.31 7.64
C HIS A 71 -6.85 3.90 6.23
N CYS A 72 -7.57 4.99 5.96
CA CYS A 72 -7.38 5.77 4.74
C CYS A 72 -6.66 7.08 5.07
N PHE A 73 -5.69 7.42 4.23
CA PHE A 73 -4.89 8.64 4.36
C PHE A 73 -5.21 9.57 3.20
N LEU A 74 -5.55 10.82 3.52
CA LEU A 74 -5.88 11.83 2.52
C LEU A 74 -4.62 12.39 1.85
N GLU A 75 -4.77 12.85 0.61
CA GLU A 75 -3.80 13.69 -0.07
C GLU A 75 -3.67 15.05 0.64
N GLU A 76 -2.47 15.61 0.64
CA GLU A 76 -2.20 16.93 1.25
C GLU A 76 -3.09 18.03 0.65
N GLY A 77 -3.31 17.99 -0.68
CA GLY A 77 -4.16 18.96 -1.39
C GLY A 77 -5.66 18.64 -1.40
N ALA A 78 -6.12 17.66 -0.61
CA ALA A 78 -7.54 17.29 -0.57
C ALA A 78 -8.39 18.14 0.39
N LEU A 79 -7.76 18.86 1.32
CA LEU A 79 -8.42 19.73 2.28
C LEU A 79 -8.29 21.21 1.90
N ASP A 80 -9.29 22.03 2.26
CA ASP A 80 -9.22 23.49 2.17
C ASP A 80 -8.67 24.13 3.46
N ASP A 81 -8.63 25.46 3.53
CA ASP A 81 -8.13 26.21 4.69
C ASP A 81 -8.98 26.00 5.97
N ASN A 82 -10.22 25.51 5.84
CA ASN A 82 -11.09 25.13 6.95
C ASN A 82 -10.96 23.63 7.30
N GLY A 83 -10.04 22.93 6.63
CA GLY A 83 -9.84 21.50 6.75
C GLY A 83 -10.96 20.66 6.13
N GLU A 84 -11.87 21.23 5.34
CA GLU A 84 -12.97 20.53 4.65
C GLU A 84 -12.49 19.89 3.35
N LEU A 85 -13.14 18.82 2.89
CA LEU A 85 -12.79 18.24 1.59
C LEU A 85 -13.13 19.22 0.47
N ASN A 86 -12.14 19.55 -0.36
CA ASN A 86 -12.31 20.40 -1.53
C ASN A 86 -12.69 19.62 -2.81
N ARG A 87 -12.88 18.30 -2.70
CA ARG A 87 -13.17 17.37 -3.79
C ARG A 87 -13.90 16.12 -3.31
N PRO A 88 -14.47 15.29 -4.21
CA PRO A 88 -15.08 14.03 -3.81
C PRO A 88 -14.10 13.13 -3.04
N LYS A 89 -14.57 12.49 -1.96
CA LYS A 89 -13.78 11.58 -1.10
C LYS A 89 -12.95 10.56 -1.88
N LYS A 90 -13.54 9.95 -2.91
CA LYS A 90 -12.86 8.97 -3.79
C LYS A 90 -11.65 9.52 -4.56
N LEU A 91 -11.57 10.84 -4.71
CA LEU A 91 -10.46 11.57 -5.34
C LEU A 91 -9.55 12.27 -4.33
N ALA A 92 -9.80 12.05 -3.03
CA ALA A 92 -9.10 12.70 -1.93
C ALA A 92 -8.15 11.75 -1.19
N VAL A 93 -8.35 10.44 -1.28
CA VAL A 93 -7.51 9.43 -0.61
C VAL A 93 -6.23 9.21 -1.40
N ASN A 94 -5.08 9.35 -0.73
CA ASN A 94 -3.75 9.02 -1.23
C ASN A 94 -3.46 7.53 -1.14
N LYS A 95 -3.76 6.92 0.02
CA LYS A 95 -3.52 5.49 0.24
C LYS A 95 -4.45 4.88 1.29
N ILE A 96 -4.56 3.56 1.25
CA ILE A 96 -5.08 2.72 2.34
C ILE A 96 -3.92 1.93 2.94
N GLY A 97 -3.88 1.78 4.26
CA GLY A 97 -2.91 0.95 4.96
C GLY A 97 -3.36 0.60 6.40
N HIS A 98 -2.72 -0.31 7.12
CA HIS A 98 -1.58 -1.10 6.67
C HIS A 98 -1.81 -2.63 6.77
N ALA A 99 -2.92 -3.08 7.36
CA ALA A 99 -3.20 -4.51 7.63
C ALA A 99 -4.28 -5.15 6.73
N MET A 100 -4.50 -4.64 5.51
CA MET A 100 -5.50 -5.22 4.58
C MET A 100 -5.25 -6.70 4.29
N HIS A 101 -3.98 -7.14 4.20
CA HIS A 101 -3.65 -8.56 4.03
C HIS A 101 -4.21 -9.48 5.12
N ASP A 102 -4.50 -8.97 6.32
CA ASP A 102 -5.04 -9.77 7.41
C ASP A 102 -6.52 -9.52 7.66
N LEU A 103 -6.99 -8.30 7.37
CA LEU A 103 -8.32 -7.84 7.76
C LEU A 103 -9.34 -7.77 6.62
N VAL A 104 -8.89 -7.80 5.36
CA VAL A 104 -9.76 -7.70 4.19
C VAL A 104 -9.68 -9.00 3.38
N PRO A 105 -10.78 -9.77 3.25
CA PRO A 105 -10.74 -11.10 2.62
C PRO A 105 -10.09 -11.14 1.25
N GLU A 106 -10.40 -10.17 0.38
CA GLU A 106 -9.90 -10.07 -0.99
C GLU A 106 -8.38 -9.86 -1.00
N PHE A 107 -7.86 -8.98 -0.14
CA PHE A 107 -6.42 -8.77 -0.01
C PHE A 107 -5.73 -9.96 0.66
N SER A 108 -6.39 -10.59 1.63
CA SER A 108 -5.87 -11.78 2.32
C SER A 108 -5.66 -12.95 1.37
N GLU A 109 -6.65 -13.21 0.52
CA GLU A 109 -6.58 -14.23 -0.53
C GLU A 109 -5.52 -13.85 -1.57
N PHE A 110 -5.57 -12.62 -2.09
CA PHE A 110 -4.66 -12.15 -3.12
C PHE A 110 -3.18 -12.20 -2.67
N CYS A 111 -2.85 -11.67 -1.50
CA CYS A 111 -1.48 -11.65 -0.98
C CYS A 111 -0.92 -13.05 -0.69
N ARG A 112 -1.79 -14.07 -0.59
CA ARG A 112 -1.43 -15.47 -0.34
C ARG A 112 -1.55 -16.36 -1.58
N LEU A 113 -1.73 -15.77 -2.77
CA LEU A 113 -1.71 -16.53 -4.02
C LEU A 113 -0.40 -17.32 -4.15
N PRO A 114 -0.46 -18.60 -4.59
CA PRO A 114 0.72 -19.46 -4.67
C PRO A 114 1.88 -18.82 -5.43
N VAL A 115 1.59 -18.11 -6.53
CA VAL A 115 2.58 -17.45 -7.40
C VAL A 115 3.45 -16.43 -6.65
N ILE A 116 2.91 -15.75 -5.64
CA ILE A 116 3.67 -14.79 -4.82
C ILE A 116 4.68 -15.54 -3.94
N GLY A 117 4.20 -16.56 -3.20
CA GLY A 117 5.06 -17.36 -2.33
C GLY A 117 6.15 -18.11 -3.12
N GLU A 118 5.80 -18.52 -4.33
CA GLU A 118 6.70 -19.03 -5.36
C GLU A 118 7.82 -18.02 -5.66
N VAL A 119 7.49 -16.84 -6.19
CA VAL A 119 8.49 -15.79 -6.51
C VAL A 119 9.39 -15.47 -5.31
N LEU A 120 8.83 -15.36 -4.10
CA LEU A 120 9.59 -15.10 -2.87
C LEU A 120 10.59 -16.21 -2.54
N ARG A 121 10.23 -17.49 -2.76
CA ARG A 121 11.17 -18.61 -2.59
C ARG A 121 12.32 -18.54 -3.59
N ASP A 122 12.04 -18.21 -4.85
CA ASP A 122 13.05 -18.11 -5.90
C ASP A 122 14.07 -16.97 -5.66
N ILE A 123 13.70 -15.94 -4.90
CA ILE A 123 14.62 -14.86 -4.47
C ILE A 123 15.24 -15.09 -3.09
N GLY A 124 14.99 -16.24 -2.47
CA GLY A 124 15.71 -16.71 -1.27
C GLY A 124 14.95 -16.68 0.06
N TYR A 125 13.64 -16.41 0.07
CA TYR A 125 12.85 -16.52 1.30
C TYR A 125 12.48 -17.98 1.59
N SER A 126 12.77 -18.45 2.81
CA SER A 126 12.35 -19.78 3.28
C SER A 126 10.93 -19.80 3.84
N ALA A 127 10.57 -18.78 4.61
CA ALA A 127 9.26 -18.63 5.26
C ALA A 127 8.84 -17.15 5.29
N PRO A 128 8.50 -16.56 4.12
CA PRO A 128 8.13 -15.15 4.05
C PRO A 128 6.91 -14.85 4.93
N GLN A 129 6.93 -13.72 5.62
CA GLN A 129 5.81 -13.20 6.40
C GLN A 129 5.30 -11.92 5.72
N LEU A 130 3.99 -11.73 5.74
CA LEU A 130 3.38 -10.46 5.34
C LEU A 130 3.49 -9.51 6.54
N TRP A 131 4.08 -8.35 6.30
CA TRP A 131 4.32 -7.35 7.34
C TRP A 131 3.48 -6.09 7.16
N GLN A 132 3.19 -5.74 5.90
CA GLN A 132 2.52 -4.51 5.55
C GLN A 132 1.85 -4.65 4.18
N THR A 133 0.65 -4.09 4.05
CA THR A 133 -0.01 -3.87 2.76
C THR A 133 -0.45 -2.43 2.63
N MET A 134 -0.23 -1.84 1.45
CA MET A 134 -0.79 -0.55 1.10
C MET A 134 -1.49 -0.65 -0.26
N TYR A 135 -2.54 0.14 -0.42
CA TYR A 135 -3.15 0.40 -1.71
C TYR A 135 -2.92 1.87 -2.01
N ILE A 136 -2.16 2.17 -3.06
CA ILE A 136 -1.71 3.53 -3.38
C ILE A 136 -2.55 4.07 -4.53
N PHE A 137 -3.24 5.17 -4.29
CA PHE A 137 -3.88 5.95 -5.33
C PHE A 137 -2.90 6.99 -5.86
N LYS A 138 -2.92 7.21 -7.18
CA LYS A 138 -2.27 8.35 -7.82
C LYS A 138 -3.35 9.25 -8.39
N GLN A 139 -3.95 10.05 -7.51
CA GLN A 139 -5.12 10.84 -7.86
C GLN A 139 -4.79 11.85 -8.97
N PRO A 140 -5.69 12.04 -9.96
CA PRO A 140 -5.45 13.00 -11.03
C PRO A 140 -5.34 14.43 -10.47
N GLY A 141 -4.31 15.15 -10.92
CA GLY A 141 -4.07 16.56 -10.58
C GLY A 141 -3.44 16.82 -9.20
N ILE A 142 -3.60 15.93 -8.21
CA ILE A 142 -3.04 16.12 -6.85
C ILE A 142 -2.25 14.94 -6.31
N GLY A 143 -2.11 13.85 -7.07
CA GLY A 143 -1.41 12.65 -6.61
C GLY A 143 0.01 12.98 -6.17
N GLY A 144 0.28 12.85 -4.87
CA GLY A 144 1.53 13.28 -4.27
C GLY A 144 2.76 12.56 -4.86
N GLU A 145 3.87 13.28 -5.00
CA GLU A 145 5.18 12.70 -5.33
C GLU A 145 5.63 11.74 -4.22
N VAL A 146 6.23 10.60 -4.60
CA VAL A 146 6.99 9.77 -3.67
C VAL A 146 8.46 10.00 -3.97
N ARG A 147 9.18 10.67 -3.07
CA ARG A 147 10.60 10.99 -3.23
C ARG A 147 11.46 9.73 -3.13
N TRP A 148 12.73 9.85 -3.56
CA TRP A 148 13.73 8.80 -3.43
C TRP A 148 13.83 8.29 -1.98
N HIS A 149 13.72 6.97 -1.81
CA HIS A 149 13.81 6.31 -0.51
C HIS A 149 14.22 4.84 -0.67
N GLN A 150 14.43 4.18 0.46
CA GLN A 150 14.59 2.72 0.57
C GLN A 150 13.63 2.22 1.64
N ASP A 151 12.87 1.16 1.36
CA ASP A 151 11.87 0.62 2.31
C ASP A 151 12.51 0.18 3.63
N ALA A 152 13.74 -0.33 3.59
CA ALA A 152 14.49 -0.74 4.77
C ALA A 152 14.82 0.41 5.74
N SER A 153 14.66 1.68 5.33
CA SER A 153 14.76 2.84 6.23
C SER A 153 13.55 2.96 7.16
N TYR A 154 12.40 2.39 6.77
CA TYR A 154 11.16 2.39 7.54
C TYR A 154 10.88 1.02 8.16
N LEU A 155 11.15 -0.06 7.43
CA LEU A 155 10.91 -1.43 7.84
C LEU A 155 12.24 -2.12 8.18
N ILE A 156 12.79 -1.74 9.33
CA ILE A 156 14.10 -2.22 9.78
C ILE A 156 14.00 -3.69 10.18
N SER A 157 14.74 -4.56 9.50
CA SER A 157 14.83 -5.99 9.82
C SER A 157 16.24 -6.55 9.60
N GLY A 158 16.50 -7.72 10.19
CA GLY A 158 17.74 -8.48 9.95
C GLY A 158 17.75 -9.14 8.57
N LYS A 159 18.91 -9.67 8.15
CA LYS A 159 19.04 -10.39 6.85
C LYS A 159 18.05 -11.57 6.77
N PRO A 160 17.37 -11.82 5.63
CA PRO A 160 17.59 -11.23 4.30
C PRO A 160 16.98 -9.83 4.08
N GLY A 161 16.37 -9.22 5.09
CA GLY A 161 15.75 -7.90 5.00
C GLY A 161 14.29 -7.95 4.53
N VAL A 162 13.78 -6.79 4.11
CA VAL A 162 12.43 -6.62 3.56
C VAL A 162 12.49 -6.58 2.03
N THR A 163 11.52 -7.21 1.39
CA THR A 163 11.28 -7.11 -0.06
C THR A 163 9.87 -6.57 -0.29
N GLY A 164 9.75 -5.50 -1.08
CA GLY A 164 8.47 -4.99 -1.54
C GLY A 164 7.96 -5.77 -2.75
N ILE A 165 6.66 -6.09 -2.75
CA ILE A 165 5.94 -6.55 -3.93
C ILE A 165 5.02 -5.42 -4.37
N TRP A 166 5.35 -4.78 -5.48
CA TRP A 166 4.55 -3.71 -6.05
C TRP A 166 3.77 -4.24 -7.25
N ILE A 167 2.48 -3.90 -7.31
CA ILE A 167 1.53 -4.45 -8.27
C ILE A 167 0.78 -3.28 -8.92
N ALA A 168 0.90 -3.21 -10.23
CA ALA A 168 0.10 -2.30 -11.05
C ALA A 168 -1.35 -2.77 -11.04
N ILE A 169 -2.24 -2.00 -10.40
CA ILE A 169 -3.69 -2.23 -10.46
C ILE A 169 -4.29 -1.60 -11.73
N GLU A 170 -3.66 -0.54 -12.20
CA GLU A 170 -3.91 0.16 -13.46
C GLU A 170 -2.55 0.35 -14.14
N ASP A 171 -2.54 0.60 -15.45
CA ASP A 171 -1.30 0.79 -16.24
C ASP A 171 -0.42 1.91 -15.62
N ALA A 172 0.89 1.66 -15.55
CA ALA A 172 1.87 2.50 -14.86
C ALA A 172 3.12 2.77 -15.70
#